data_AF-A0A316RMY6-F1
#
_entry.id   AF-A0A316RMY6-F1
#
_cell.length_a   1.000
_cell.length_b   1.000
_cell.length_c   1.000
_cell.angle_alpha   90.00
_cell.angle_beta   90.00
_cell.angle_gamma   90.00
#
_symmetry.space_group_name_H-M   'P 1'
#
loop_
_entity.id
_entity.type
_entity.pdbx_description
1 polymer ?
#
loop_
_entity_poly.entity_id
_entity_poly.type
_entity_poly.pdbx_seq_one_letter_code
_entity_poly.pdbx_strand_id
1 'polypeptide(L)'
;MKTFVSAVMAGAMVMSMAATALAAQQPNWTRTSAESVETDYQDKNGKHIPGVYDAYGPFAYDVNDDKALTVDAIEYGDTAYYVLADKDGKGITDSDSVDGLKIKSKWEEGDKLVKGVSVTKKKVSNPIGGTLITEANKYYYMIALTTEPSTSTSDADIIGTLTLNKTKSPKVKDLDLDISLNINWANSYLDSGKEFVVQGDLDGIEAEKYYSLKFDSDEEIELGFEDDSTFTVDVSGQGKTLIYFDTKFNSNVAARYPLADLNFWNGNGAKFNRTGEFFLSAEDDATLFLYEILDDGSLAEVSGAVYDDSDEGFYFKTRTLGSYVVSDMELETGVAGGSDDIVVTPVNPTNPSTGAVA
;
A
#
# COMPACT_ATOMS: atom_id res chain seq x y z
N MET A 1 -47.38 30.90 -2.79
CA MET A 1 -46.54 31.27 -3.95
C MET A 1 -45.33 32.00 -3.40
N LYS A 2 -44.14 31.39 -3.45
CA LYS A 2 -43.04 31.72 -4.38
C LYS A 2 -42.55 33.17 -4.12
N THR A 3 -41.30 33.48 -3.75
CA THR A 3 -40.03 32.93 -4.26
C THR A 3 -38.82 33.43 -3.44
N PHE A 4 -37.77 32.62 -3.50
CA PHE A 4 -36.37 32.83 -3.11
C PHE A 4 -35.71 34.03 -3.79
N VAL A 5 -34.69 34.62 -3.16
CA VAL A 5 -33.48 35.10 -3.85
C VAL A 5 -32.24 34.71 -3.04
N SER A 6 -31.41 33.89 -3.67
CA SER A 6 -30.11 33.39 -3.27
C SER A 6 -29.05 34.49 -3.24
N ALA A 7 -28.25 34.55 -2.18
CA ALA A 7 -26.99 35.28 -2.16
C ALA A 7 -25.84 34.33 -2.54
N VAL A 8 -25.22 34.68 -3.66
CA VAL A 8 -23.98 34.21 -4.28
C VAL A 8 -22.88 33.87 -3.27
N MET A 9 -22.34 32.65 -3.33
CA MET A 9 -20.97 32.34 -2.91
C MET A 9 -20.21 31.89 -4.16
N ALA A 10 -19.54 32.85 -4.79
CA ALA A 10 -18.50 32.63 -5.78
C ALA A 10 -17.16 32.73 -5.04
N GLY A 11 -16.30 31.71 -5.17
CA GLY A 11 -14.99 31.73 -4.55
C GLY A 11 -14.18 30.48 -4.88
N ALA A 12 -13.44 30.57 -5.98
CA ALA A 12 -12.30 29.72 -6.37
C ALA A 12 -12.58 28.25 -6.74
N MET A 13 -13.17 28.02 -7.92
CA MET A 13 -12.83 26.84 -8.73
C MET A 13 -11.48 27.09 -9.40
N VAL A 14 -10.43 26.52 -8.85
CA VAL A 14 -9.25 26.10 -9.63
C VAL A 14 -8.98 24.67 -9.22
N MET A 15 -9.74 23.73 -9.79
CA MET A 15 -9.32 22.33 -9.85
C MET A 15 -9.11 21.99 -11.31
N SER A 16 -7.85 21.69 -11.59
CA SER A 16 -7.34 21.10 -12.83
C SER A 16 -8.19 19.89 -13.23
N MET A 17 -8.35 19.71 -14.53
CA MET A 17 -9.21 18.70 -15.17
C MET A 17 -8.66 17.27 -15.02
N ALA A 18 -8.68 16.70 -13.81
CA ALA A 18 -8.37 15.28 -13.54
C ALA A 18 -9.64 14.41 -13.37
N ALA A 19 -10.81 14.94 -13.72
CA ALA A 19 -12.07 14.58 -13.07
C ALA A 19 -12.94 13.53 -13.81
N THR A 20 -12.39 12.56 -14.53
CA THR A 20 -13.23 11.45 -15.05
C THR A 20 -13.10 10.15 -14.27
N ALA A 21 -11.92 9.80 -13.75
CA ALA A 21 -11.76 8.68 -12.82
C ALA A 21 -12.07 9.09 -11.37
N LEU A 22 -11.55 10.25 -10.93
CA LEU A 22 -11.81 10.80 -9.58
C LEU A 22 -13.27 11.24 -9.34
N ALA A 23 -14.05 11.48 -10.41
CA ALA A 23 -15.46 11.84 -10.27
C ALA A 23 -16.34 10.67 -9.81
N ALA A 24 -15.92 9.41 -10.03
CA ALA A 24 -16.60 8.23 -9.52
C ALA A 24 -16.29 7.95 -8.04
N GLN A 25 -15.14 8.41 -7.54
CA GLN A 25 -14.71 8.25 -6.15
C GLN A 25 -15.13 9.39 -5.22
N GLN A 26 -15.77 10.45 -5.72
CA GLN A 26 -16.30 11.49 -4.84
C GLN A 26 -17.29 10.84 -3.87
N PRO A 27 -17.12 11.00 -2.54
CA PRO A 27 -18.06 10.47 -1.57
C PRO A 27 -19.45 10.94 -1.98
N ASN A 28 -20.31 10.00 -2.38
CA ASN A 28 -21.67 10.34 -2.73
C ASN A 28 -22.36 10.69 -1.41
N TRP A 29 -22.44 12.00 -1.10
CA TRP A 29 -23.17 12.56 0.04
C TRP A 29 -24.70 12.41 -0.12
N THR A 30 -25.16 11.40 -0.86
CA THR A 30 -26.57 11.09 -1.03
C THR A 30 -27.01 10.22 0.13
N ARG A 31 -27.58 10.90 1.14
CA ARG A 31 -28.22 10.32 2.32
C ARG A 31 -29.31 9.33 1.93
N THR A 32 -29.04 8.03 1.98
CA THR A 32 -30.09 7.01 2.09
C THR A 32 -30.42 6.86 3.56
N SER A 33 -31.25 7.76 4.09
CA SER A 33 -31.61 7.73 5.51
C SER A 33 -32.26 6.39 5.85
N ALA A 34 -31.75 5.68 6.86
CA ALA A 34 -32.44 4.52 7.42
C ALA A 34 -33.87 4.87 7.82
N GLU A 35 -34.83 4.04 7.40
CA GLU A 35 -36.27 4.26 7.63
C GLU A 35 -36.69 4.08 9.10
N SER A 36 -35.81 3.58 9.98
CA SER A 36 -36.12 3.50 11.42
C SER A 36 -34.86 3.40 12.27
N VAL A 37 -34.55 4.42 13.08
CA VAL A 37 -33.50 4.27 14.09
C VAL A 37 -33.90 4.95 15.42
N GLU A 38 -34.04 4.12 16.47
CA GLU A 38 -34.08 4.55 17.88
C GLU A 38 -32.63 4.74 18.36
N THR A 39 -32.03 5.87 18.01
CA THR A 39 -30.57 5.96 17.88
C THR A 39 -29.89 6.80 18.92
N ASP A 40 -30.52 7.82 19.49
CA ASP A 40 -29.82 8.62 20.50
C ASP A 40 -30.13 8.05 21.88
N TYR A 41 -29.09 7.81 22.67
CA TYR A 41 -29.22 7.24 24.00
C TYR A 41 -28.68 8.20 25.05
N GLN A 42 -29.37 8.32 26.17
CA GLN A 42 -28.80 8.92 27.38
C GLN A 42 -28.52 7.81 28.38
N ASP A 43 -27.29 7.77 28.87
CA ASP A 43 -26.91 6.81 29.89
C ASP A 43 -27.54 7.17 31.25
N LYS A 44 -27.32 6.31 32.25
CA LYS A 44 -27.84 6.50 33.61
C LYS A 44 -27.33 7.79 34.29
N ASN A 45 -26.25 8.37 33.79
CA ASN A 45 -25.63 9.59 34.30
C ASN A 45 -26.08 10.83 33.52
N GLY A 46 -26.98 10.69 32.53
CA GLY A 46 -27.45 11.77 31.67
C GLY A 46 -26.47 12.16 30.56
N LYS A 47 -25.39 11.37 30.33
CA LYS A 47 -24.48 11.58 29.21
C LYS A 47 -25.19 11.17 27.93
N HIS A 48 -25.21 12.06 26.95
CA HIS A 48 -25.69 11.76 25.61
C HIS A 48 -24.66 10.93 24.83
N ILE A 49 -25.12 9.85 24.22
CA ILE A 49 -24.35 8.94 23.38
C ILE A 49 -25.02 8.94 22.00
N PRO A 50 -24.34 9.46 20.96
CA PRO A 50 -24.93 9.60 19.64
C PRO A 50 -25.12 8.22 18.98
N GLY A 51 -26.22 8.03 18.27
CA GLY A 51 -26.42 6.85 17.44
C GLY A 51 -25.62 6.89 16.15
N VAL A 52 -25.40 5.72 15.55
CA VAL A 52 -24.87 5.62 14.17
C VAL A 52 -26.04 5.73 13.21
N TYR A 53 -26.00 6.73 12.33
CA TYR A 53 -27.04 7.00 11.34
C TYR A 53 -26.57 6.80 9.90
N ASP A 54 -25.27 6.96 9.65
CA ASP A 54 -24.72 6.97 8.30
C ASP A 54 -23.21 6.65 8.34
N ALA A 55 -22.60 6.49 7.17
CA ALA A 55 -21.16 6.43 7.01
C ALA A 55 -20.72 7.19 5.75
N TYR A 56 -19.66 8.01 5.85
CA TYR A 56 -19.17 8.84 4.75
C TYR A 56 -17.79 8.38 4.30
N GLY A 57 -17.62 8.22 2.98
CA GLY A 57 -16.38 7.76 2.35
C GLY A 57 -16.64 7.40 0.88
N PRO A 58 -15.71 6.70 0.21
CA PRO A 58 -14.45 6.19 0.78
C PRO A 58 -13.43 7.30 1.04
N PHE A 59 -12.56 7.07 2.03
CA PHE A 59 -11.37 7.86 2.28
C PHE A 59 -10.14 6.95 2.34
N ALA A 60 -9.01 7.45 1.83
CA ALA A 60 -7.69 6.86 2.03
C ALA A 60 -6.97 7.54 3.20
N TYR A 61 -5.80 7.03 3.58
CA TYR A 61 -4.83 7.77 4.39
C TYR A 61 -3.76 8.37 3.48
N ASP A 62 -3.30 9.57 3.83
CA ASP A 62 -2.17 10.21 3.15
C ASP A 62 -0.91 9.36 3.32
N VAL A 63 -0.15 9.21 2.24
CA VAL A 63 1.10 8.42 2.22
C VAL A 63 2.19 9.02 3.11
N ASN A 64 2.16 10.33 3.36
CA ASN A 64 3.10 11.06 4.21
C ASN A 64 2.59 11.32 5.63
N ASP A 65 1.28 11.19 5.87
CA ASP A 65 0.66 11.26 7.19
C ASP A 65 -0.42 10.17 7.34
N ASP A 66 -0.04 9.06 7.99
CA ASP A 66 -0.91 7.91 8.32
C ASP A 66 -2.13 8.24 9.21
N LYS A 67 -2.32 9.53 9.53
CA LYS A 67 -3.47 10.07 10.26
C LYS A 67 -4.25 11.11 9.45
N ALA A 68 -3.78 11.58 8.30
CA ALA A 68 -4.55 12.50 7.46
C ALA A 68 -5.47 11.69 6.53
N LEU A 69 -6.78 11.90 6.61
CA LEU A 69 -7.71 11.31 5.65
C LEU A 69 -7.70 12.11 4.35
N THR A 70 -7.68 11.42 3.22
CA THR A 70 -7.70 12.01 1.88
C THR A 70 -8.81 11.40 1.02
N VAL A 71 -9.07 12.02 -0.13
CA VAL A 71 -9.98 11.50 -1.17
C VAL A 71 -9.20 10.88 -2.33
N ASP A 72 -8.00 10.40 -2.03
CA ASP A 72 -7.13 9.77 -3.01
C ASP A 72 -7.71 8.42 -3.45
N ALA A 73 -7.16 7.89 -4.54
CA ALA A 73 -7.55 6.58 -5.03
C ALA A 73 -7.31 5.50 -3.97
N ILE A 74 -8.22 4.53 -3.91
CA ILE A 74 -8.01 3.31 -3.13
C ILE A 74 -7.34 2.27 -4.03
N GLU A 75 -6.14 1.88 -3.67
CA GLU A 75 -5.36 0.89 -4.42
C GLU A 75 -5.69 -0.56 -4.01
N TYR A 76 -5.12 -1.51 -4.74
CA TYR A 76 -5.22 -2.92 -4.37
C TYR A 76 -4.35 -3.22 -3.14
N GLY A 77 -4.90 -3.91 -2.15
CA GLY A 77 -4.24 -4.21 -0.87
C GLY A 77 -4.46 -3.16 0.22
N ASP A 78 -5.00 -1.99 -0.15
CA ASP A 78 -5.26 -0.88 0.76
C ASP A 78 -6.60 -1.00 1.48
N THR A 79 -6.91 0.00 2.31
CA THR A 79 -8.16 0.06 3.06
C THR A 79 -8.93 1.34 2.77
N ALA A 80 -10.14 1.19 2.26
CA ALA A 80 -11.12 2.27 2.17
C ALA A 80 -11.79 2.48 3.54
N TYR A 81 -11.78 3.72 4.01
CA TYR A 81 -12.42 4.10 5.27
C TYR A 81 -13.73 4.85 5.03
N TYR A 82 -14.76 4.48 5.78
CA TYR A 82 -16.04 5.18 5.82
C TYR A 82 -16.30 5.65 7.25
N VAL A 83 -16.25 6.95 7.50
CA VAL A 83 -16.43 7.54 8.83
C VAL A 83 -17.88 7.40 9.25
N LEU A 84 -18.13 6.68 10.35
CA LEU A 84 -19.46 6.55 10.92
C LEU A 84 -19.91 7.91 11.46
N ALA A 85 -21.16 8.28 11.20
CA ALA A 85 -21.70 9.59 11.55
C ALA A 85 -23.03 9.52 12.31
N ASP A 86 -23.28 10.54 13.10
CA ASP A 86 -24.56 10.77 13.78
C ASP A 86 -25.60 11.42 12.85
N LYS A 87 -26.80 11.70 13.39
CA LYS A 87 -27.92 12.32 12.65
C LYS A 87 -27.61 13.68 12.04
N ASP A 88 -26.63 14.39 12.59
CA ASP A 88 -26.23 15.72 12.14
C ASP A 88 -25.05 15.62 11.15
N GLY A 89 -24.63 14.40 10.80
CA GLY A 89 -23.51 14.15 9.90
C GLY A 89 -22.16 14.31 10.57
N LYS A 90 -22.08 14.33 11.91
CA LYS A 90 -20.82 14.45 12.65
C LYS A 90 -20.23 13.07 12.93
N GLY A 91 -18.92 12.94 12.73
CA GLY A 91 -18.19 11.70 12.94
C GLY A 91 -18.28 11.21 14.39
N ILE A 92 -18.51 9.91 14.55
CA ILE A 92 -18.68 9.25 15.84
C ILE A 92 -17.33 9.10 16.55
N THR A 93 -17.24 9.61 17.78
CA THR A 93 -16.02 9.52 18.61
C THR A 93 -16.20 8.67 19.87
N ASP A 94 -17.45 8.34 20.23
CA ASP A 94 -17.79 7.61 21.45
C ASP A 94 -17.81 6.09 21.19
N SER A 95 -17.12 5.32 22.04
CA SER A 95 -17.08 3.86 21.93
C SER A 95 -18.45 3.22 22.11
N ASP A 96 -19.26 3.80 23.00
CA ASP A 96 -20.57 3.25 23.34
C ASP A 96 -21.54 3.37 22.17
N SER A 97 -21.28 4.26 21.21
CA SER A 97 -22.03 4.36 19.95
C SER A 97 -21.86 3.12 19.07
N VAL A 98 -20.68 2.49 19.08
CA VAL A 98 -20.34 1.37 18.19
C VAL A 98 -20.13 0.03 18.90
N ASP A 99 -20.09 0.00 20.24
CA ASP A 99 -19.91 -1.25 20.98
C ASP A 99 -21.01 -2.27 20.61
N GLY A 100 -20.60 -3.46 20.17
CA GLY A 100 -21.50 -4.52 19.71
C GLY A 100 -22.17 -4.26 18.35
N LEU A 101 -21.73 -3.26 17.58
CA LEU A 101 -22.14 -3.05 16.20
C LEU A 101 -21.62 -4.18 15.31
N LYS A 102 -22.52 -4.81 14.57
CA LYS A 102 -22.23 -5.89 13.65
C LYS A 102 -22.43 -5.41 12.23
N ILE A 103 -21.58 -5.88 11.33
CA ILE A 103 -21.65 -5.62 9.89
C ILE A 103 -21.98 -6.94 9.19
N LYS A 104 -22.95 -6.91 8.29
CA LYS A 104 -23.21 -7.99 7.33
C LYS A 104 -23.03 -7.42 5.93
N SER A 105 -22.12 -8.01 5.15
CA SER A 105 -21.88 -7.62 3.76
C SER A 105 -22.70 -8.47 2.80
N LYS A 106 -23.13 -7.86 1.70
CA LYS A 106 -23.66 -8.54 0.52
C LYS A 106 -23.07 -7.86 -0.72
N TRP A 107 -22.23 -8.58 -1.46
CA TRP A 107 -21.56 -8.07 -2.64
C TRP A 107 -22.30 -8.46 -3.92
N GLU A 108 -22.40 -7.52 -4.84
CA GLU A 108 -22.95 -7.68 -6.19
C GLU A 108 -21.80 -7.79 -7.20
N GLU A 109 -20.71 -7.06 -6.97
CA GLU A 109 -19.48 -7.10 -7.76
C GLU A 109 -18.24 -6.99 -6.84
N GLY A 110 -17.13 -7.60 -7.24
CA GLY A 110 -15.85 -7.43 -6.55
C GLY A 110 -15.68 -8.18 -5.23
N ASP A 111 -16.53 -9.14 -4.86
CA ASP A 111 -16.42 -9.92 -3.60
C ASP A 111 -15.00 -10.47 -3.34
N LYS A 112 -14.38 -11.05 -4.38
CA LYS A 112 -13.02 -11.62 -4.31
C LYS A 112 -11.92 -10.58 -4.08
N LEU A 113 -12.23 -9.30 -4.25
CA LEU A 113 -11.33 -8.18 -4.02
C LEU A 113 -11.48 -7.64 -2.59
N VAL A 114 -12.42 -8.14 -1.80
CA VAL A 114 -12.64 -7.74 -0.41
C VAL A 114 -11.99 -8.74 0.53
N LYS A 115 -10.89 -8.33 1.14
CA LYS A 115 -10.19 -9.11 2.17
C LYS A 115 -10.97 -9.13 3.49
N GLY A 116 -11.63 -8.03 3.81
CA GLY A 116 -12.47 -7.96 5.01
C GLY A 116 -13.11 -6.60 5.26
N VAL A 117 -14.13 -6.60 6.11
CA VAL A 117 -14.82 -5.39 6.56
C VAL A 117 -14.89 -5.39 8.08
N SER A 118 -14.53 -4.29 8.72
CA SER A 118 -14.54 -4.16 10.18
C SER A 118 -14.89 -2.76 10.66
N VAL A 119 -15.29 -2.63 11.92
CA VAL A 119 -15.35 -1.32 12.59
C VAL A 119 -14.00 -1.07 13.27
N THR A 120 -13.39 0.08 12.99
CA THR A 120 -12.10 0.47 13.56
C THR A 120 -12.17 1.85 14.21
N LYS A 121 -11.19 2.14 15.07
CA LYS A 121 -10.98 3.44 15.69
C LYS A 121 -9.66 4.00 15.20
N LYS A 122 -9.69 5.12 14.50
CA LYS A 122 -8.49 5.74 13.94
C LYS A 122 -8.36 7.20 14.36
N LYS A 123 -7.12 7.66 14.53
CA LYS A 123 -6.84 9.08 14.78
C LYS A 123 -6.83 9.79 13.44
N VAL A 124 -7.48 10.94 13.36
CA VAL A 124 -7.52 11.78 12.16
C VAL A 124 -6.85 13.11 12.47
N SER A 125 -5.83 13.51 11.72
CA SER A 125 -5.00 14.71 11.92
C SER A 125 -5.56 15.95 11.24
N ASN A 126 -6.51 15.81 10.31
CA ASN A 126 -7.10 16.89 9.52
C ASN A 126 -8.63 16.96 9.64
N PRO A 127 -9.24 18.15 9.48
CA PRO A 127 -10.67 18.25 9.25
C PRO A 127 -11.03 17.76 7.84
N ILE A 128 -12.20 17.11 7.69
CA ILE A 128 -12.73 16.66 6.40
C ILE A 128 -14.26 16.72 6.40
N GLY A 129 -14.86 16.98 5.23
CA GLY A 129 -16.30 16.85 5.05
C GLY A 129 -17.16 17.92 5.74
N GLY A 130 -16.58 19.08 6.08
CA GLY A 130 -17.29 20.26 6.64
C GLY A 130 -17.85 20.06 8.04
N THR A 131 -18.84 19.17 8.19
CA THR A 131 -19.49 18.79 9.45
C THR A 131 -18.97 17.46 10.01
N LEU A 132 -18.47 16.59 9.13
CA LEU A 132 -18.05 15.22 9.47
C LEU A 132 -16.91 15.19 10.48
N ILE A 133 -15.75 15.75 10.12
CA ILE A 133 -14.61 15.93 11.02
C ILE A 133 -14.28 17.41 11.05
N THR A 134 -14.71 18.07 12.13
CA THR A 134 -14.48 19.50 12.37
C THR A 134 -13.25 19.76 13.22
N GLU A 135 -12.75 18.75 13.93
CA GLU A 135 -11.62 18.86 14.85
C GLU A 135 -10.53 17.85 14.49
N ALA A 136 -9.36 18.39 14.16
CA ALA A 136 -8.14 17.63 13.96
C ALA A 136 -7.67 16.90 15.23
N ASN A 137 -6.82 15.90 15.03
CA ASN A 137 -6.15 15.10 16.07
C ASN A 137 -7.09 14.36 17.03
N LYS A 138 -8.28 13.97 16.57
CA LYS A 138 -9.26 13.19 17.33
C LYS A 138 -9.42 11.78 16.78
N TYR A 139 -9.91 10.90 17.63
CA TYR A 139 -10.26 9.54 17.23
C TYR A 139 -11.70 9.46 16.76
N TYR A 140 -11.89 8.85 15.59
CA TYR A 140 -13.18 8.60 14.98
C TYR A 140 -13.36 7.10 14.73
N TYR A 141 -14.61 6.65 14.82
CA TYR A 141 -15.00 5.30 14.46
C TYR A 141 -15.39 5.24 12.99
N MET A 142 -14.90 4.21 12.30
CA MET A 142 -15.03 4.06 10.86
C MET A 142 -15.31 2.60 10.50
N ILE A 143 -15.95 2.39 9.37
CA ILE A 143 -15.90 1.10 8.68
C ILE A 143 -14.61 1.09 7.86
N ALA A 144 -13.81 0.04 8.04
CA ALA A 144 -12.63 -0.25 7.23
C ALA A 144 -12.96 -1.41 6.29
N LEU A 145 -12.95 -1.15 4.97
CA LEU A 145 -13.05 -2.15 3.92
C LEU A 145 -11.65 -2.33 3.34
N THR A 146 -11.01 -3.45 3.66
CA THR A 146 -9.67 -3.79 3.16
C THR A 146 -9.78 -4.59 1.89
N THR A 147 -9.04 -4.17 0.86
CA THR A 147 -9.02 -4.81 -0.45
C THR A 147 -7.91 -5.87 -0.50
N GLU A 148 -8.04 -6.85 -1.39
CA GLU A 148 -6.98 -7.82 -1.64
C GLU A 148 -5.87 -7.19 -2.50
N PRO A 149 -4.59 -7.52 -2.24
CA PRO A 149 -3.51 -7.10 -3.12
C PRO A 149 -3.67 -7.74 -4.50
N SER A 150 -3.13 -7.08 -5.51
CA SER A 150 -3.24 -7.52 -6.89
C SER A 150 -2.01 -7.11 -7.68
N THR A 151 -1.78 -7.80 -8.79
CA THR A 151 -0.81 -7.40 -9.82
C THR A 151 -1.50 -6.99 -11.13
N SER A 152 -2.83 -6.78 -11.07
CA SER A 152 -3.64 -6.32 -12.19
C SER A 152 -3.18 -4.95 -12.69
N THR A 153 -3.25 -4.72 -13.99
CA THR A 153 -3.08 -3.40 -14.63
C THR A 153 -4.41 -2.79 -15.06
N SER A 154 -5.52 -3.40 -14.70
CA SER A 154 -6.86 -2.85 -14.91
C SER A 154 -7.45 -2.42 -13.57
N ASP A 155 -8.34 -1.44 -13.62
CA ASP A 155 -9.19 -1.08 -12.49
C ASP A 155 -10.28 -2.14 -12.27
N ALA A 156 -10.93 -2.09 -11.11
CA ALA A 156 -12.05 -2.97 -10.79
C ALA A 156 -13.06 -2.28 -9.87
N ASP A 157 -14.31 -2.71 -9.93
CA ASP A 157 -15.37 -2.21 -9.07
C ASP A 157 -15.69 -3.20 -7.94
N ILE A 158 -15.94 -2.66 -6.75
CA ILE A 158 -16.54 -3.32 -5.60
C ILE A 158 -17.88 -2.65 -5.35
N ILE A 159 -18.95 -3.40 -5.59
CA ILE A 159 -20.33 -2.92 -5.46
C ILE A 159 -21.09 -3.85 -4.53
N GLY A 160 -21.78 -3.28 -3.54
CA GLY A 160 -22.61 -4.07 -2.64
C GLY A 160 -23.27 -3.23 -1.55
N THR A 161 -23.84 -3.91 -0.56
CA THR A 161 -24.50 -3.27 0.58
C THR A 161 -23.95 -3.83 1.88
N LEU A 162 -23.65 -2.94 2.82
CA LEU A 162 -23.34 -3.28 4.21
C LEU A 162 -24.57 -3.00 5.09
N THR A 163 -25.08 -4.03 5.74
CA THR A 163 -26.15 -3.89 6.75
C THR A 163 -25.55 -3.86 8.14
N LEU A 164 -25.75 -2.74 8.85
CA LEU A 164 -25.31 -2.52 10.22
C LEU A 164 -26.42 -2.84 11.22
N ASN A 165 -26.07 -3.58 12.27
CA ASN A 165 -27.01 -4.01 13.31
C ASN A 165 -26.38 -3.97 14.70
N LYS A 166 -27.10 -3.42 15.66
CA LYS A 166 -26.70 -3.33 17.07
C LYS A 166 -27.92 -3.39 17.99
N THR A 167 -27.88 -4.30 18.95
CA THR A 167 -28.98 -4.50 19.91
C THR A 167 -28.84 -3.70 21.20
N LYS A 168 -27.61 -3.31 21.57
CA LYS A 168 -27.34 -2.43 22.72
C LYS A 168 -27.70 -1.00 22.37
N SER A 169 -28.14 -0.20 23.35
CA SER A 169 -28.34 1.23 23.14
C SER A 169 -27.00 1.98 23.02
N PRO A 170 -26.87 2.98 22.14
CA PRO A 170 -27.82 3.34 21.08
C PRO A 170 -28.00 2.22 20.04
N LYS A 171 -29.26 1.89 19.73
CA LYS A 171 -29.57 0.74 18.86
C LYS A 171 -29.40 1.15 17.41
N VAL A 172 -28.97 0.19 16.60
CA VAL A 172 -28.94 0.32 15.14
C VAL A 172 -29.68 -0.90 14.61
N LYS A 173 -30.69 -0.68 13.77
CA LYS A 173 -31.47 -1.78 13.21
C LYS A 173 -31.52 -1.60 11.71
N ASP A 174 -30.98 -2.59 11.01
CA ASP A 174 -31.04 -2.69 9.55
C ASP A 174 -30.65 -1.37 8.85
N LEU A 175 -29.55 -0.77 9.29
CA LEU A 175 -28.96 0.39 8.61
C LEU A 175 -28.18 -0.13 7.41
N ASP A 176 -28.75 0.03 6.22
CA ASP A 176 -28.12 -0.36 4.96
C ASP A 176 -27.29 0.79 4.40
N LEU A 177 -26.05 0.47 4.02
CA LEU A 177 -25.09 1.39 3.42
C LEU A 177 -24.67 0.83 2.07
N ASP A 178 -24.91 1.57 1.00
CA ASP A 178 -24.49 1.20 -0.34
C ASP A 178 -23.02 1.52 -0.55
N ILE A 179 -22.27 0.54 -1.04
CA ILE A 179 -20.86 0.62 -1.36
C ILE A 179 -20.73 0.58 -2.87
N SER A 180 -20.07 1.60 -3.42
CA SER A 180 -19.57 1.65 -4.78
C SER A 180 -18.15 2.20 -4.71
N LEU A 181 -17.19 1.33 -4.95
CA LEU A 181 -15.77 1.62 -4.83
C LEU A 181 -15.07 1.14 -6.10
N ASN A 182 -14.46 2.06 -6.85
CA ASN A 182 -13.52 1.71 -7.90
C ASN A 182 -12.11 1.67 -7.31
N ILE A 183 -11.42 0.56 -7.52
CA ILE A 183 -10.02 0.36 -7.13
C ILE A 183 -9.12 0.43 -8.35
N ASN A 184 -8.06 1.23 -8.26
CA ASN A 184 -7.07 1.46 -9.31
C ASN A 184 -5.77 1.91 -8.65
N TRP A 185 -4.66 1.78 -9.37
CA TRP A 185 -3.38 2.36 -8.94
C TRP A 185 -3.40 3.87 -9.10
N ALA A 186 -2.77 4.59 -8.18
CA ALA A 186 -2.66 6.04 -8.22
C ALA A 186 -1.85 6.54 -9.42
N ASN A 187 -0.85 5.74 -9.85
CA ASN A 187 -0.07 6.00 -11.06
C ASN A 187 -0.50 5.05 -12.18
N SER A 188 -1.66 5.28 -12.80
CA SER A 188 -2.23 4.37 -13.80
C SER A 188 -2.37 5.02 -15.16
N TYR A 189 -2.08 4.26 -16.23
CA TYR A 189 -2.34 4.70 -17.62
C TYR A 189 -3.84 4.98 -17.90
N LEU A 190 -4.73 4.53 -17.02
CA LEU A 190 -6.18 4.79 -17.10
C LEU A 190 -6.53 6.23 -16.68
N ASP A 191 -5.60 6.93 -16.03
CA ASP A 191 -5.84 8.30 -15.57
C ASP A 191 -5.77 9.30 -16.74
N SER A 192 -6.55 10.38 -16.63
CA SER A 192 -6.73 11.35 -17.72
C SER A 192 -5.44 12.09 -18.14
N GLY A 193 -4.36 11.97 -17.36
CA GLY A 193 -3.05 12.59 -17.59
C GLY A 193 -2.15 11.88 -18.62
N LYS A 194 -2.42 10.62 -18.99
CA LYS A 194 -1.65 9.81 -19.95
C LYS A 194 -0.13 9.70 -19.71
N GLU A 195 0.42 10.22 -18.62
CA GLU A 195 1.86 10.15 -18.31
C GLU A 195 2.36 8.70 -18.29
N PHE A 196 1.52 7.79 -17.79
CA PHE A 196 1.80 6.36 -17.73
C PHE A 196 1.42 5.60 -19.01
N VAL A 197 1.06 6.31 -20.09
CA VAL A 197 1.08 5.82 -21.47
C VAL A 197 2.44 6.15 -22.07
N VAL A 198 3.39 5.25 -21.87
CA VAL A 198 4.81 5.41 -22.12
C VAL A 198 5.11 5.36 -23.63
N GLN A 199 5.58 6.47 -24.18
CA GLN A 199 5.93 6.64 -25.61
C GLN A 199 7.44 6.80 -25.85
N GLY A 200 8.23 6.85 -24.78
CA GLY A 200 9.68 7.03 -24.77
C GLY A 200 10.18 6.79 -23.34
N ASP A 201 11.30 7.39 -22.98
CA ASP A 201 11.88 7.25 -21.64
C ASP A 201 10.91 7.76 -20.56
N LEU A 202 10.94 7.09 -19.40
CA LEU A 202 10.14 7.43 -18.23
C LEU A 202 11.06 7.45 -17.01
N ASP A 203 11.27 8.64 -16.46
CA ASP A 203 12.06 8.85 -15.25
C ASP A 203 11.17 9.05 -14.02
N GLY A 204 11.79 8.93 -12.83
CA GLY A 204 11.15 9.27 -11.57
C GLY A 204 10.14 8.23 -11.10
N ILE A 205 10.35 6.95 -11.44
CA ILE A 205 9.63 5.87 -10.79
C ILE A 205 10.07 5.85 -9.32
N GLU A 206 9.20 6.35 -8.46
CA GLU A 206 9.44 6.45 -7.01
C GLU A 206 9.34 5.09 -6.31
N ALA A 207 10.17 4.90 -5.28
CA ALA A 207 10.14 3.69 -4.46
C ALA A 207 8.81 3.57 -3.69
N GLU A 208 8.42 2.33 -3.40
CA GLU A 208 7.22 1.97 -2.64
C GLU A 208 5.88 2.41 -3.26
N LYS A 209 5.89 2.78 -4.55
CA LYS A 209 4.68 3.15 -5.30
C LYS A 209 4.48 2.22 -6.49
N TYR A 210 3.21 1.92 -6.78
CA TYR A 210 2.83 1.12 -7.94
C TYR A 210 2.61 2.00 -9.17
N TYR A 211 3.16 1.57 -10.30
CA TYR A 211 3.02 2.21 -11.60
C TYR A 211 2.41 1.22 -12.61
N SER A 212 1.16 1.43 -12.99
CA SER A 212 0.47 0.64 -14.02
C SER A 212 0.69 1.31 -15.37
N LEU A 213 1.64 0.76 -16.13
CA LEU A 213 2.10 1.35 -17.38
C LEU A 213 1.44 0.69 -18.59
N LYS A 214 1.23 1.50 -19.63
CA LYS A 214 0.90 1.04 -20.97
C LYS A 214 1.96 1.57 -21.94
N PHE A 215 2.64 0.68 -22.65
CA PHE A 215 3.60 1.08 -23.66
C PHE A 215 2.90 1.35 -24.99
N ASP A 216 3.21 2.51 -25.57
CA ASP A 216 2.79 2.99 -26.88
C ASP A 216 4.05 3.42 -27.66
N SER A 217 5.06 2.55 -27.64
CA SER A 217 6.34 2.67 -28.32
C SER A 217 6.71 1.31 -28.94
N ASP A 218 7.40 1.36 -30.07
CA ASP A 218 8.00 0.21 -30.78
C ASP A 218 9.53 0.33 -30.85
N GLU A 219 10.11 1.05 -29.90
CA GLU A 219 11.55 1.26 -29.78
C GLU A 219 12.05 0.86 -28.38
N GLU A 220 13.37 0.97 -28.20
CA GLU A 220 14.02 0.88 -26.89
C GLU A 220 13.71 2.15 -26.09
N ILE A 221 13.37 1.96 -24.82
CA ILE A 221 13.15 3.05 -23.85
C ILE A 221 13.97 2.78 -22.59
N GLU A 222 14.23 3.83 -21.82
CA GLU A 222 14.77 3.75 -20.48
C GLU A 222 13.69 4.02 -19.42
N LEU A 223 13.66 3.17 -18.38
CA LEU A 223 12.90 3.40 -17.17
C LEU A 223 13.87 3.81 -16.06
N GLY A 224 13.78 5.05 -15.58
CA GLY A 224 14.59 5.60 -14.50
C GLY A 224 13.89 5.50 -13.14
N PHE A 225 14.60 4.95 -12.14
CA PHE A 225 14.13 4.79 -10.77
C PHE A 225 14.70 5.87 -9.85
N GLU A 226 14.01 6.14 -8.74
CA GLU A 226 14.40 7.18 -7.76
C GLU A 226 15.76 6.92 -7.08
N ASP A 227 16.23 5.67 -7.06
CA ASP A 227 17.52 5.27 -6.51
C ASP A 227 18.68 5.35 -7.52
N ASP A 228 18.49 6.10 -8.62
CA ASP A 228 19.42 6.26 -9.74
C ASP A 228 19.69 4.98 -10.56
N SER A 229 18.97 3.90 -10.28
CA SER A 229 18.97 2.70 -11.12
C SER A 229 18.18 2.95 -12.43
N THR A 230 18.53 2.23 -13.51
CA THR A 230 17.81 2.32 -14.79
C THR A 230 17.55 0.95 -15.43
N PHE A 231 16.50 0.85 -16.25
CA PHE A 231 16.22 -0.32 -17.07
C PHE A 231 15.93 0.06 -18.51
N THR A 232 16.83 -0.30 -19.41
CA THR A 232 16.73 0.01 -20.85
C THR A 232 16.29 -1.23 -21.62
N VAL A 233 15.15 -1.14 -22.30
CA VAL A 233 14.49 -2.30 -22.91
C VAL A 233 13.65 -1.94 -24.13
N ASP A 234 13.70 -2.79 -25.16
CA ASP A 234 12.77 -2.77 -26.29
C ASP A 234 11.35 -3.16 -25.85
N VAL A 235 10.43 -2.19 -25.88
CA VAL A 235 9.04 -2.35 -25.48
C VAL A 235 8.10 -2.66 -26.66
N SER A 236 8.65 -3.00 -27.83
CA SER A 236 7.88 -3.43 -28.99
C SER A 236 6.95 -4.60 -28.67
N GLY A 237 5.64 -4.31 -28.69
CA GLY A 237 4.60 -5.29 -28.36
C GLY A 237 4.56 -5.68 -26.88
N GLN A 238 5.17 -4.89 -25.99
CA GLN A 238 5.05 -5.05 -24.54
C GLN A 238 3.59 -4.80 -24.12
N GLY A 239 3.08 -5.70 -23.28
CA GLY A 239 1.75 -5.55 -22.69
C GLY A 239 1.73 -4.47 -21.61
N LYS A 240 0.53 -4.20 -21.07
CA LYS A 240 0.42 -3.40 -19.85
C LYS A 240 1.22 -4.07 -18.73
N THR A 241 2.01 -3.30 -18.00
CA THR A 241 2.93 -3.83 -17.00
C THR A 241 2.79 -3.04 -15.70
N LEU A 242 2.64 -3.73 -14.59
CA LEU A 242 2.67 -3.13 -13.26
C LEU A 242 4.12 -3.14 -12.77
N ILE A 243 4.65 -1.97 -12.44
CA ILE A 243 6.01 -1.80 -11.90
C ILE A 243 5.89 -1.35 -10.45
N TYR A 244 6.74 -1.91 -9.60
CA TYR A 244 6.95 -1.51 -8.21
C TYR A 244 8.36 -1.96 -7.82
N PHE A 245 9.02 -1.14 -7.03
CA PHE A 245 10.24 -1.51 -6.33
C PHE A 245 10.28 -0.83 -4.95
N ASP A 246 11.10 -1.37 -4.05
CA ASP A 246 11.49 -0.68 -2.82
C ASP A 246 12.92 -1.07 -2.43
N THR A 247 13.50 -0.35 -1.47
CA THR A 247 14.84 -0.63 -0.93
C THR A 247 14.80 -1.16 0.50
N LYS A 248 13.66 -1.78 0.89
CA LYS A 248 13.45 -2.21 2.27
C LYS A 248 14.40 -3.34 2.64
N PHE A 249 14.93 -3.23 3.85
CA PHE A 249 15.79 -4.24 4.44
C PHE A 249 15.07 -5.60 4.58
N ASN A 250 15.65 -6.65 4.01
CA ASN A 250 15.15 -8.01 4.16
C ASN A 250 15.83 -8.73 5.33
N SER A 251 15.18 -8.73 6.50
CA SER A 251 15.74 -9.34 7.71
C SER A 251 15.99 -10.84 7.59
N ASN A 252 15.25 -11.56 6.75
CA ASN A 252 15.42 -12.99 6.58
C ASN A 252 16.69 -13.32 5.78
N VAL A 253 16.98 -12.52 4.75
CA VAL A 253 18.23 -12.63 3.99
C VAL A 253 19.40 -12.22 4.87
N ALA A 254 19.32 -11.05 5.51
CA ALA A 254 20.40 -10.49 6.32
C ALA A 254 20.76 -11.33 7.54
N ALA A 255 19.80 -12.03 8.15
CA ALA A 255 20.08 -12.92 9.28
C ALA A 255 21.07 -14.06 8.94
N ARG A 256 21.24 -14.40 7.66
CA ARG A 256 22.21 -15.41 7.21
C ARG A 256 23.62 -14.85 7.02
N TYR A 257 23.75 -13.53 6.89
CA TYR A 257 25.01 -12.85 6.60
C TYR A 257 25.25 -11.69 7.59
N PRO A 258 25.38 -11.98 8.90
CA PRO A 258 25.42 -10.95 9.94
C PRO A 258 26.69 -10.08 9.95
N LEU A 259 27.67 -10.41 9.11
CA LEU A 259 28.93 -9.68 8.96
C LEU A 259 28.99 -8.83 7.70
N ALA A 260 28.00 -8.98 6.80
CA ALA A 260 27.94 -8.25 5.55
C ALA A 260 27.04 -7.03 5.69
N ASP A 261 27.45 -5.94 5.09
CA ASP A 261 26.61 -4.77 4.87
C ASP A 261 25.84 -4.98 3.56
N LEU A 262 24.50 -5.00 3.68
CA LEU A 262 23.60 -5.42 2.59
C LEU A 262 22.67 -4.28 2.17
N ASN A 263 22.71 -3.95 0.89
CA ASN A 263 21.81 -3.00 0.24
C ASN A 263 20.83 -3.75 -0.66
N PHE A 264 19.53 -3.47 -0.52
CA PHE A 264 18.47 -4.22 -1.17
C PHE A 264 17.79 -3.40 -2.26
N TRP A 265 17.45 -4.07 -3.37
CA TRP A 265 16.58 -3.55 -4.42
C TRP A 265 15.49 -4.58 -4.70
N ASN A 266 14.26 -4.33 -4.29
CA ASN A 266 13.18 -5.33 -4.29
C ASN A 266 12.15 -5.03 -5.37
N GLY A 267 12.40 -5.47 -6.61
CA GLY A 267 11.42 -5.39 -7.69
C GLY A 267 10.26 -6.37 -7.52
N ASN A 268 9.11 -6.02 -8.08
CA ASN A 268 7.88 -6.83 -8.01
C ASN A 268 7.82 -8.04 -8.96
N GLY A 269 8.90 -8.35 -9.68
CA GLY A 269 8.95 -9.43 -10.66
C GLY A 269 8.29 -9.11 -12.00
N ALA A 270 8.10 -7.81 -12.33
CA ALA A 270 7.53 -7.39 -13.61
C ALA A 270 8.30 -7.99 -14.79
N LYS A 271 7.57 -8.55 -15.78
CA LYS A 271 8.15 -9.27 -16.92
C LYS A 271 8.05 -8.47 -18.21
N PHE A 272 9.14 -8.47 -18.95
CA PHE A 272 9.27 -7.86 -20.27
C PHE A 272 9.40 -8.93 -21.35
N ASN A 273 8.88 -8.63 -22.54
CA ASN A 273 8.91 -9.51 -23.71
C ASN A 273 10.30 -9.65 -24.32
N ARG A 274 11.21 -8.73 -23.99
CA ARG A 274 12.60 -8.67 -24.43
C ARG A 274 13.53 -8.62 -23.23
N THR A 275 14.76 -9.05 -23.45
CA THR A 275 15.84 -8.87 -22.48
C THR A 275 16.35 -7.44 -22.64
N GLY A 276 16.27 -6.66 -21.57
CA GLY A 276 16.88 -5.34 -21.46
C GLY A 276 18.21 -5.38 -20.72
N GLU A 277 18.81 -4.21 -20.58
CA GLU A 277 19.98 -3.93 -19.75
C GLU A 277 19.52 -3.18 -18.50
N PHE A 278 19.86 -3.71 -17.33
CA PHE A 278 19.56 -3.11 -16.04
C PHE A 278 20.86 -2.57 -15.46
N PHE A 279 20.82 -1.30 -15.11
CA PHE A 279 21.82 -0.64 -14.30
C PHE A 279 21.29 -0.54 -12.87
N LEU A 280 21.98 -1.18 -11.93
CA LEU A 280 21.68 -1.08 -10.50
C LEU A 280 22.71 -0.17 -9.85
N SER A 281 22.27 0.99 -9.37
CA SER A 281 23.12 1.91 -8.61
C SER A 281 23.59 1.26 -7.32
N ALA A 282 24.88 1.37 -7.03
CA ALA A 282 25.51 0.75 -5.87
C ALA A 282 26.77 1.52 -5.45
N GLU A 283 26.58 2.58 -4.68
CA GLU A 283 27.67 3.38 -4.11
C GLU A 283 28.32 2.67 -2.92
N ASP A 284 29.63 2.38 -3.02
CA ASP A 284 30.48 2.03 -1.87
C ASP A 284 31.97 2.24 -2.22
N ASP A 285 32.79 2.54 -1.20
CA ASP A 285 34.25 2.62 -1.31
C ASP A 285 34.91 1.21 -1.31
N ALA A 286 34.10 0.15 -1.28
CA ALA A 286 34.52 -1.25 -1.16
C ALA A 286 34.32 -2.06 -2.45
N THR A 287 34.88 -3.28 -2.47
CA THR A 287 34.58 -4.24 -3.55
C THR A 287 33.19 -4.82 -3.33
N LEU A 288 32.29 -4.60 -4.28
CA LEU A 288 30.89 -5.00 -4.18
C LEU A 288 30.58 -6.33 -4.88
N PHE A 289 29.57 -7.03 -4.38
CA PHE A 289 29.08 -8.30 -4.90
C PHE A 289 27.56 -8.25 -5.08
N LEU A 290 27.07 -8.68 -6.24
CA LEU A 290 25.64 -8.63 -6.60
C LEU A 290 25.01 -10.03 -6.65
N TYR A 291 23.88 -10.17 -5.98
CA TYR A 291 23.07 -11.39 -5.98
C TYR A 291 21.60 -11.11 -6.28
N GLU A 292 20.94 -12.01 -7.01
CA GLU A 292 19.48 -12.07 -7.13
C GLU A 292 18.91 -12.84 -5.93
N ILE A 293 17.83 -12.29 -5.35
CA ILE A 293 17.05 -12.94 -4.30
C ILE A 293 15.93 -13.72 -4.98
N LEU A 294 15.98 -15.04 -4.87
CA LEU A 294 14.98 -15.95 -5.44
C LEU A 294 13.70 -16.00 -4.58
N ASP A 295 12.62 -16.56 -5.14
CA ASP A 295 11.31 -16.65 -4.48
C ASP A 295 11.33 -17.36 -3.11
N ASP A 296 12.27 -18.30 -2.90
CA ASP A 296 12.45 -19.01 -1.63
C ASP A 296 13.38 -18.26 -0.64
N GLY A 297 13.82 -17.07 -1.03
CA GLY A 297 14.77 -16.23 -0.32
C GLY A 297 16.22 -16.67 -0.46
N SER A 298 16.56 -17.71 -1.24
CA SER A 298 17.97 -18.05 -1.53
C SER A 298 18.61 -17.00 -2.46
N LEU A 299 19.95 -16.96 -2.46
CA LEU A 299 20.72 -16.03 -3.30
C LEU A 299 21.28 -16.77 -4.50
N ALA A 300 21.26 -16.11 -5.67
CA ALA A 300 21.94 -16.57 -6.87
C ALA A 300 22.84 -15.46 -7.41
N GLU A 301 24.02 -15.81 -7.93
CA GLU A 301 24.85 -14.84 -8.64
C GLU A 301 24.13 -14.31 -9.88
N VAL A 302 24.21 -13.00 -10.11
CA VAL A 302 23.64 -12.38 -11.31
C VAL A 302 24.57 -12.62 -12.49
N SER A 303 24.16 -13.52 -13.38
CA SER A 303 25.00 -13.96 -14.50
C SER A 303 25.33 -12.79 -15.45
N GLY A 304 26.63 -12.58 -15.67
CA GLY A 304 27.11 -11.54 -16.57
C GLY A 304 27.00 -10.12 -16.01
N ALA A 305 26.76 -9.97 -14.70
CA ALA A 305 26.86 -8.68 -14.05
C ALA A 305 28.30 -8.15 -14.10
N VAL A 306 28.44 -6.86 -14.41
CA VAL A 306 29.71 -6.15 -14.48
C VAL A 306 29.57 -4.87 -13.68
N TYR A 307 30.48 -4.66 -12.72
CA TYR A 307 30.58 -3.39 -11.99
C TYR A 307 31.31 -2.35 -12.85
N ASP A 308 30.77 -1.14 -12.93
CA ASP A 308 31.43 0.02 -13.56
C ASP A 308 31.80 1.05 -12.49
N ASP A 309 33.10 1.29 -12.33
CA ASP A 309 33.63 2.24 -11.34
C ASP A 309 33.26 3.71 -11.66
N SER A 310 32.90 4.03 -12.90
CA SER A 310 32.58 5.41 -13.33
C SER A 310 31.12 5.76 -13.04
N ASP A 311 30.24 4.79 -13.23
CA ASP A 311 28.80 4.92 -12.99
C ASP A 311 28.41 4.45 -11.59
N GLU A 312 29.35 3.87 -10.82
CA GLU A 312 29.16 3.43 -9.43
C GLU A 312 28.01 2.42 -9.27
N GLY A 313 28.01 1.38 -10.11
CA GLY A 313 26.93 0.39 -10.12
C GLY A 313 27.19 -0.84 -10.97
N PHE A 314 26.16 -1.70 -11.08
CA PHE A 314 26.22 -2.95 -11.84
C PHE A 314 25.36 -2.91 -13.09
N TYR A 315 25.95 -3.27 -14.24
CA TYR A 315 25.24 -3.56 -15.47
C TYR A 315 25.00 -5.07 -15.62
N PHE A 316 23.76 -5.47 -15.89
CA PHE A 316 23.43 -6.85 -16.23
C PHE A 316 22.21 -6.94 -17.14
N LYS A 317 21.99 -8.11 -17.75
CA LYS A 317 20.87 -8.33 -18.68
C LYS A 317 19.77 -9.15 -18.04
N THR A 318 18.55 -8.62 -18.06
CA THR A 318 17.37 -9.29 -17.51
C THR A 318 16.13 -9.02 -18.36
N ARG A 319 15.11 -9.85 -18.20
CA ARG A 319 13.74 -9.60 -18.72
C ARG A 319 12.72 -9.46 -17.60
N THR A 320 13.19 -9.44 -16.35
CA THR A 320 12.37 -9.42 -15.15
C THR A 320 12.97 -8.40 -14.20
N LEU A 321 12.15 -7.51 -13.65
CA LEU A 321 12.53 -6.67 -12.51
C LEU A 321 12.50 -7.52 -11.24
N GLY A 322 13.58 -8.28 -11.02
CA GLY A 322 13.73 -9.18 -9.88
C GLY A 322 14.00 -8.44 -8.57
N SER A 323 14.37 -9.18 -7.54
CA SER A 323 14.90 -8.61 -6.31
C SER A 323 16.40 -8.90 -6.23
N TYR A 324 17.19 -7.91 -5.81
CA TYR A 324 18.65 -7.96 -5.77
C TYR A 324 19.17 -7.51 -4.41
N VAL A 325 20.34 -8.02 -4.05
CA VAL A 325 21.11 -7.58 -2.90
C VAL A 325 22.56 -7.33 -3.31
N VAL A 326 23.06 -6.15 -2.96
CA VAL A 326 24.47 -5.79 -3.05
C VAL A 326 25.10 -5.99 -1.68
N SER A 327 26.28 -6.59 -1.66
CA SER A 327 27.05 -6.91 -0.46
C SER A 327 28.46 -6.35 -0.56
N ASP A 328 28.99 -5.87 0.57
CA ASP A 328 30.39 -5.40 0.73
C ASP A 328 31.42 -6.55 0.74
N MET A 329 30.93 -7.80 0.78
CA MET A 329 31.75 -9.00 0.72
C MET A 329 31.06 -10.16 0.00
N GLU A 330 31.85 -11.13 -0.44
CA GLU A 330 31.35 -12.33 -1.10
C GLU A 330 30.51 -13.18 -0.13
N LEU A 331 29.30 -13.55 -0.58
CA LEU A 331 28.34 -14.34 0.18
C LEU A 331 28.28 -15.79 -0.32
N GLU A 332 28.07 -16.74 0.59
CA GLU A 332 27.78 -18.12 0.22
C GLU A 332 26.33 -18.26 -0.27
N THR A 333 26.13 -18.65 -1.54
CA THR A 333 24.84 -18.67 -2.25
C THR A 333 24.02 -19.96 -2.07
N GLY A 334 24.39 -20.84 -1.12
CA GLY A 334 23.70 -22.10 -0.87
C GLY A 334 22.58 -22.02 0.18
N VAL A 335 21.53 -22.85 0.02
CA VAL A 335 20.64 -23.16 1.15
C VAL A 335 21.48 -23.93 2.17
N ALA A 336 21.60 -23.44 3.40
CA ALA A 336 22.32 -24.14 4.47
C ALA A 336 21.66 -25.51 4.75
N GLY A 337 22.17 -26.52 4.05
CA GLY A 337 21.79 -27.92 4.12
C GLY A 337 23.05 -28.77 4.15
N GLY A 338 23.96 -28.45 5.07
CA GLY A 338 25.17 -29.19 5.33
C GLY A 338 25.45 -29.13 6.82
N SER A 339 25.42 -30.28 7.48
CA SER A 339 25.84 -30.43 8.86
C SER A 339 27.34 -30.14 8.97
N ASP A 340 27.70 -28.89 9.24
CA ASP A 340 28.90 -28.64 10.03
C ASP A 340 28.47 -28.67 11.47
N ASP A 341 28.47 -29.90 11.99
CA ASP A 341 28.67 -30.17 13.39
C ASP A 341 29.79 -29.22 13.85
N ILE A 342 29.45 -28.17 14.60
CA ILE A 342 30.46 -27.41 15.33
C ILE A 342 31.02 -28.40 16.33
N VAL A 343 32.06 -29.14 15.92
CA VAL A 343 32.86 -29.95 16.81
C VAL A 343 33.64 -28.96 17.66
N VAL A 344 32.98 -28.46 18.71
CA VAL A 344 33.66 -27.99 19.90
C VAL A 344 34.38 -29.21 20.43
N THR A 345 35.63 -29.40 20.02
CA THR A 345 36.51 -30.35 20.71
C THR A 345 36.55 -29.91 22.16
N PRO A 346 36.07 -30.72 23.12
CA PRO A 346 36.21 -30.37 24.52
C PRO A 346 37.70 -30.38 24.82
N VAL A 347 38.26 -29.22 25.16
CA VAL A 347 39.58 -29.16 25.80
C VAL A 347 39.45 -29.94 27.11
N ASN A 348 39.98 -31.17 27.11
CA ASN A 348 40.05 -31.97 28.31
C ASN A 348 40.97 -31.21 29.30
N PRO A 349 40.49 -30.80 30.49
CA PRO A 349 41.34 -30.08 31.43
C PRO A 349 42.51 -30.98 31.83
N THR A 350 43.72 -30.61 31.41
CA THR A 350 44.94 -31.22 31.92
C THR A 350 45.11 -30.79 33.37
N ASN A 351 44.73 -31.67 34.29
CA ASN A 351 45.00 -31.52 35.71
C ASN A 351 46.54 -31.49 35.89
N PRO A 352 47.12 -30.47 36.56
CA PRO A 352 48.56 -30.42 36.76
C PRO A 352 49.01 -31.62 37.59
N SER A 353 49.90 -32.43 37.00
CA SER A 353 50.58 -33.52 37.68
C SER A 353 51.35 -32.98 38.89
N THR A 354 50.89 -33.31 40.11
CA THR A 354 51.71 -33.22 41.31
C THR A 354 52.75 -34.32 41.27
N GLY A 355 53.90 -34.02 40.68
CA GLY A 355 55.10 -34.82 40.80
C GLY A 355 55.59 -34.81 42.24
N ALA A 356 55.32 -35.90 42.96
CA ALA A 356 56.08 -36.28 44.14
C ALA A 356 57.42 -36.84 43.66
N VAL A 357 58.50 -36.11 43.92
CA VAL A 357 59.87 -36.62 43.84
C VAL A 357 60.23 -37.17 45.21
N ALA A 358 60.64 -38.43 45.24
CA ALA A 358 61.45 -39.02 46.31
C ALA A 358 62.92 -38.89 45.95
#